data_AF-A0A060C6L2-F1
#
_entry.id   AF-A0A060C6L2-F1
#
_cell.length_a   1.000
_cell.length_b   1.000
_cell.length_c   1.000
_cell.angle_alpha   90.00
_cell.angle_beta   90.00
_cell.angle_gamma   90.00
#
_symmetry.space_group_name_H-M   'P 1'
#
loop_
_entity.id
_entity.type
_entity.pdbx_description
1 polymer ?
#
loop_
_entity_poly.entity_id
_entity_poly.type
_entity_poly.pdbx_seq_one_letter_code
_entity_poly.pdbx_strand_id
1 'polypeptide(L)'
;MLDMCDELGLYVVEECDLETHGFSDVGWQSNPVDDPWWSQAVLERLRRMVSRDRNHACVVMWSLGNESGAGQLLARMHDACHELDPSRPVHYENDRPLHRYSDVYSRMYATPDEVRLIGTHSEPVEEDLAQDAIRRAQPFVLCEYAHAMGTGP
;
A
#
# COMPACT_ATOMS: atom_id res chain seq x y z
N MET A 1 9.63 -18.36 6.29
CA MET A 1 10.20 -17.00 6.29
C MET A 1 9.68 -16.24 7.50
N LEU A 2 8.35 -16.08 7.66
CA LEU A 2 7.75 -15.35 8.80
C LEU A 2 8.12 -15.91 10.18
N ASP A 3 8.22 -17.23 10.35
CA ASP A 3 8.71 -17.82 11.62
C ASP A 3 10.10 -17.28 12.04
N MET A 4 10.99 -17.04 11.07
CA MET A 4 12.31 -16.46 11.34
C MET A 4 12.21 -14.97 11.68
N CYS A 5 11.31 -14.23 11.03
CA CYS A 5 11.07 -12.82 11.36
C CYS A 5 10.49 -12.65 12.77
N ASP A 6 9.61 -13.57 13.19
CA ASP A 6 9.11 -13.67 14.55
C ASP A 6 10.25 -13.93 15.54
N GLU A 7 11.14 -14.89 15.25
CA GLU A 7 12.25 -15.27 16.13
C GLU A 7 13.33 -14.18 16.21
N LEU A 8 13.68 -13.54 15.09
CA LEU A 8 14.74 -12.54 15.01
C LEU A 8 14.29 -11.13 15.38
N GLY A 9 12.97 -10.87 15.41
CA GLY A 9 12.41 -9.57 15.74
C GLY A 9 12.54 -8.55 14.62
N LEU A 10 11.86 -8.81 13.49
CA LEU A 10 11.75 -7.87 12.37
C LEU A 10 10.31 -7.40 12.19
N TYR A 11 10.11 -6.12 11.87
CA TYR A 11 8.81 -5.63 11.42
C TYR A 11 8.62 -5.97 9.95
N VAL A 12 7.49 -6.60 9.63
CA VAL A 12 7.15 -7.07 8.29
C VAL A 12 5.89 -6.36 7.81
N VAL A 13 5.98 -5.85 6.58
CA VAL A 13 4.83 -5.51 5.75
C VAL A 13 4.60 -6.72 4.85
N GLU A 14 3.55 -7.49 5.10
CA GLU A 14 3.24 -8.67 4.27
C GLU A 14 2.36 -8.21 3.11
N GLU A 15 2.86 -8.37 1.88
CA GLU A 15 2.28 -7.79 0.68
C GLU A 15 1.55 -8.82 -0.18
N CYS A 16 0.35 -8.47 -0.61
CA CYS A 16 -0.46 -9.30 -1.48
C CYS A 16 0.20 -9.39 -2.86
N ASP A 17 0.23 -10.61 -3.42
CA ASP A 17 0.69 -10.86 -4.79
C ASP A 17 -0.27 -10.22 -5.81
N LEU A 18 -0.11 -8.93 -6.04
CA LEU A 18 -0.88 -8.11 -6.97
C LEU A 18 0.02 -6.96 -7.46
N GLU A 19 0.34 -6.99 -8.76
CA GLU A 19 0.97 -5.88 -9.44
C GLU A 19 0.47 -5.82 -10.89
N THR A 20 0.10 -4.62 -11.34
CA THR A 20 -0.43 -4.38 -12.69
C THR A 20 0.26 -3.20 -13.37
N HIS A 21 1.51 -2.92 -12.98
CA HIS A 21 2.25 -1.74 -13.43
C HIS A 21 2.29 -1.60 -14.96
N GLY A 22 2.41 -2.69 -15.72
CA GLY A 22 2.40 -2.65 -17.19
C GLY A 22 1.14 -2.01 -17.83
N PHE A 23 0.05 -1.80 -17.09
CA PHE A 23 -1.11 -1.05 -17.57
C PHE A 23 -0.88 0.47 -17.59
N SER A 24 0.14 0.99 -16.92
CA SER A 24 0.53 2.41 -16.96
C SER A 24 0.88 2.86 -18.38
N ASP A 25 1.54 1.99 -19.16
CA ASP A 25 1.94 2.22 -20.56
C ASP A 25 0.75 2.46 -21.50
N VAL A 26 -0.44 1.99 -21.13
CA VAL A 26 -1.69 2.16 -21.89
C VAL A 26 -2.68 3.08 -21.17
N GLY A 27 -2.21 3.87 -20.21
CA GLY A 27 -3.02 4.82 -19.46
C GLY A 27 -4.07 4.15 -18.58
N TRP A 28 -3.74 3.00 -17.99
CA TRP A 28 -4.58 2.21 -17.08
C TRP A 28 -5.89 1.68 -17.69
N GLN A 29 -6.01 1.68 -19.02
CA GLN A 29 -7.17 1.13 -19.72
C GLN A 29 -7.34 -0.35 -19.39
N SER A 30 -8.53 -0.74 -18.90
CA SER A 30 -8.85 -2.12 -18.52
C SER A 30 -7.92 -2.71 -17.44
N ASN A 31 -7.37 -1.86 -16.57
CA ASN A 31 -6.56 -2.29 -15.43
C ASN A 31 -7.38 -3.23 -14.51
N PRO A 32 -6.87 -4.44 -14.16
CA PRO A 32 -7.60 -5.41 -13.36
C PRO A 32 -8.19 -4.88 -12.05
N VAL A 33 -7.54 -3.92 -11.37
CA VAL A 33 -8.05 -3.37 -10.10
C VAL A 33 -9.28 -2.47 -10.24
N ASP A 34 -9.67 -2.09 -11.47
CA ASP A 34 -10.88 -1.32 -11.75
C ASP A 34 -11.89 -2.06 -12.63
N ASP A 35 -11.61 -3.31 -13.00
CA ASP A 35 -12.51 -4.15 -13.78
C ASP A 35 -13.20 -5.20 -12.88
N PRO A 36 -14.55 -5.14 -12.72
CA PRO A 36 -15.31 -6.09 -11.92
C PRO A 36 -15.11 -7.56 -12.31
N TRP A 37 -14.74 -7.86 -13.55
CA TRP A 37 -14.43 -9.22 -14.01
C TRP A 37 -13.34 -9.87 -13.16
N TRP A 38 -12.38 -9.09 -12.68
CA TRP A 38 -11.25 -9.56 -11.87
C TRP A 38 -11.54 -9.62 -10.36
N SER A 39 -12.73 -9.18 -9.91
CA SER A 39 -13.09 -9.06 -8.48
C SER A 39 -12.76 -10.32 -7.67
N GLN A 40 -13.16 -11.49 -8.17
CA GLN A 40 -12.94 -12.75 -7.45
C GLN A 40 -11.44 -13.06 -7.34
N ALA A 41 -10.72 -12.97 -8.44
CA ALA A 41 -9.29 -13.31 -8.47
C ALA A 41 -8.46 -12.37 -7.57
N VAL A 42 -8.74 -11.07 -7.63
CA VAL A 42 -8.06 -10.04 -6.83
C VAL A 42 -8.35 -10.24 -5.33
N LEU A 43 -9.61 -10.39 -4.93
CA LEU A 43 -9.97 -10.56 -3.52
C LEU A 43 -9.52 -11.92 -2.95
N GLU A 44 -9.46 -12.97 -3.77
CA GLU A 44 -8.94 -14.27 -3.32
C GLU A 44 -7.44 -14.22 -2.99
N ARG A 45 -6.64 -13.46 -3.73
CA ARG A 45 -5.21 -13.27 -3.43
C ARG A 45 -5.01 -12.69 -2.03
N LEU A 46 -5.74 -11.63 -1.71
CA LEU A 46 -5.73 -11.01 -0.38
C LEU A 46 -6.16 -11.99 0.72
N ARG A 47 -7.32 -12.64 0.52
CA ARG A 47 -7.87 -13.57 1.51
C ARG A 47 -6.91 -14.72 1.83
N ARG A 48 -6.23 -15.24 0.81
CA ARG A 48 -5.23 -16.31 0.96
C ARG A 48 -4.04 -15.85 1.77
N MET A 49 -3.49 -14.67 1.49
CA MET A 49 -2.39 -14.08 2.26
C MET A 49 -2.78 -13.87 3.73
N VAL A 50 -3.83 -13.09 4.00
CA VAL A 50 -4.23 -12.75 5.38
C VAL A 50 -4.56 -14.01 6.18
N SER A 51 -5.29 -14.96 5.59
CA SER A 51 -5.65 -16.20 6.30
C SER A 51 -4.43 -17.07 6.62
N ARG A 52 -3.40 -17.05 5.75
CA ARG A 52 -2.15 -17.80 5.93
C ARG A 52 -1.31 -17.20 7.04
N ASP A 53 -1.17 -15.87 7.07
CA ASP A 53 -0.08 -15.23 7.80
C ASP A 53 -0.49 -14.44 9.06
N ARG A 54 -1.79 -14.23 9.31
CA ARG A 54 -2.30 -13.39 10.42
C ARG A 54 -1.86 -13.78 11.84
N ASN A 55 -1.33 -14.98 12.03
CA ASN A 55 -0.85 -15.45 13.32
C ASN A 55 0.61 -15.06 13.63
N HIS A 56 1.33 -14.49 12.66
CA HIS A 56 2.71 -14.02 12.86
C HIS A 56 2.73 -12.62 13.48
N ALA A 57 3.49 -12.47 14.57
CA ALA A 57 3.59 -11.21 15.32
C ALA A 57 4.48 -10.18 14.61
N CYS A 58 5.43 -10.65 13.80
CA CYS A 58 6.31 -9.83 12.99
C CYS A 58 5.55 -9.04 11.92
N VAL A 59 4.42 -9.55 11.44
CA VAL A 59 3.58 -8.85 10.48
C VAL A 59 2.84 -7.74 11.20
N VAL A 60 3.19 -6.49 10.87
CA VAL A 60 2.60 -5.30 11.49
C VAL A 60 1.72 -4.50 10.54
N MET A 61 1.77 -4.77 9.24
CA MET A 61 0.93 -4.17 8.20
C MET A 61 0.62 -5.18 7.10
N TRP A 62 -0.57 -5.06 6.52
CA TRP A 62 -0.96 -5.76 5.30
C TRP A 62 -0.83 -4.82 4.11
N SER A 63 -0.10 -5.20 3.06
CA SER A 63 -0.13 -4.43 1.82
C SER A 63 -1.04 -5.04 0.75
N LEU A 64 -1.78 -4.17 0.06
CA LEU A 64 -2.72 -4.59 -0.98
C LEU A 64 -2.04 -5.05 -2.26
N GLY A 65 -0.76 -4.75 -2.43
CA GLY A 65 0.02 -5.00 -3.64
C GLY A 65 0.85 -3.78 -4.00
N ASN A 66 1.46 -3.81 -5.18
CA ASN A 66 2.41 -2.81 -5.64
C ASN A 66 2.01 -2.25 -7.01
N GLU A 67 2.33 -0.98 -7.27
CA GLU A 67 2.25 -0.30 -8.58
C GLU A 67 1.04 -0.68 -9.46
N SER A 68 -0.13 -0.85 -8.85
CA SER A 68 -1.34 -1.35 -9.51
C SER A 68 -2.30 -0.23 -9.95
N GLY A 69 -1.89 1.03 -9.84
CA GLY A 69 -2.72 2.19 -10.13
C GLY A 69 -3.82 2.41 -9.09
N ALA A 70 -4.98 2.88 -9.53
CA ALA A 70 -6.16 3.08 -8.68
C ALA A 70 -7.37 2.36 -9.29
N GLY A 71 -8.28 1.89 -8.43
CA GLY A 71 -9.48 1.17 -8.87
C GLY A 71 -10.38 0.72 -7.73
N GLN A 72 -11.65 0.48 -8.03
CA GLN A 72 -12.65 0.13 -7.01
C GLN A 72 -12.34 -1.17 -6.25
N LEU A 73 -11.59 -2.10 -6.85
CA LEU A 73 -11.24 -3.35 -6.18
C LEU A 73 -10.19 -3.14 -5.08
N LEU A 74 -9.33 -2.13 -5.16
CA LEU A 74 -8.39 -1.79 -4.08
C LEU A 74 -9.14 -1.33 -2.82
N ALA A 75 -10.19 -0.51 -2.97
CA ALA A 75 -11.07 -0.15 -1.84
C ALA A 75 -11.76 -1.38 -1.22
N ARG A 76 -12.22 -2.32 -2.07
CA ARG A 76 -12.81 -3.57 -1.57
C ARG A 76 -11.78 -4.47 -0.89
N MET A 77 -10.53 -4.46 -1.34
CA MET A 77 -9.44 -5.18 -0.68
C MET A 77 -9.13 -4.55 0.69
N HIS A 78 -9.03 -3.23 0.76
CA HIS A 78 -8.88 -2.51 2.02
C HIS A 78 -9.97 -2.91 3.03
N ASP A 79 -11.24 -2.79 2.63
CA ASP A 79 -12.37 -3.13 3.50
C ASP A 79 -12.34 -4.62 3.91
N ALA A 80 -12.05 -5.53 2.98
CA ALA A 80 -11.91 -6.96 3.27
C ALA A 80 -10.74 -7.28 4.21
N CYS A 81 -9.63 -6.55 4.15
CA CYS A 81 -8.52 -6.70 5.07
C CYS A 81 -8.96 -6.42 6.51
N HIS A 82 -9.64 -5.29 6.72
CA HIS A 82 -10.17 -4.91 8.04
C HIS A 82 -11.26 -5.86 8.55
N GLU A 83 -12.07 -6.44 7.66
CA GLU A 83 -13.05 -7.48 8.03
C GLU A 83 -12.37 -8.78 8.49
N LEU A 84 -11.27 -9.18 7.83
CA LEU A 84 -10.55 -10.42 8.12
C LEU A 84 -9.64 -10.30 9.34
N ASP A 85 -9.03 -9.13 9.51
CA ASP A 85 -8.06 -8.83 10.56
C ASP A 85 -8.02 -7.31 10.85
N PRO A 86 -8.81 -6.82 11.82
CA PRO A 86 -8.82 -5.42 12.22
C PRO A 86 -7.62 -5.02 13.09
N SER A 87 -6.67 -5.93 13.37
CA SER A 87 -5.57 -5.66 14.30
C SER A 87 -4.36 -4.95 13.67
N ARG A 88 -4.30 -4.85 12.34
CA ARG A 88 -3.15 -4.34 11.59
C ARG A 88 -3.59 -3.29 10.55
N PRO A 89 -2.86 -2.17 10.40
CA PRO A 89 -3.13 -1.20 9.35
C PRO A 89 -2.87 -1.76 7.94
N VAL A 90 -3.55 -1.18 6.96
CA VAL A 90 -3.46 -1.51 5.54
C VAL A 90 -2.54 -0.51 4.81
N HIS A 91 -1.61 -1.02 4.03
CA HIS A 91 -0.63 -0.29 3.23
C HIS A 91 -0.93 -0.39 1.72
N TYR A 92 -0.94 0.75 1.03
CA TYR A 92 -0.84 0.81 -0.43
C TYR A 92 -0.25 2.16 -0.84
N GLU A 93 0.81 2.17 -1.65
CA GLU A 93 1.53 3.40 -2.02
C GLU A 93 0.71 4.30 -2.94
N ASN A 94 0.12 3.71 -3.98
CA ASN A 94 -0.52 4.46 -5.05
C ASN A 94 -1.99 4.83 -4.70
N ASP A 95 -2.22 5.28 -3.47
CA ASP A 95 -3.54 5.65 -2.94
C ASP A 95 -3.96 7.08 -3.35
N ARG A 96 -3.28 7.68 -4.33
CA ARG A 96 -3.61 9.03 -4.82
C ARG A 96 -4.60 8.97 -5.99
N PRO A 97 -5.51 9.96 -6.10
CA PRO A 97 -5.80 11.04 -5.16
C PRO A 97 -6.87 10.66 -4.10
N LEU A 98 -7.32 9.40 -4.08
CA LEU A 98 -8.52 9.03 -3.34
C LEU A 98 -8.30 8.83 -1.83
N HIS A 99 -7.06 8.55 -1.40
CA HIS A 99 -6.65 8.30 -0.01
C HIS A 99 -7.62 7.36 0.73
N ARG A 100 -8.05 6.30 0.03
CA ARG A 100 -9.14 5.40 0.45
C ARG A 100 -8.69 3.94 0.59
N TYR A 101 -7.50 3.60 0.11
CA TYR A 101 -6.99 2.24 0.05
C TYR A 101 -6.00 1.92 1.18
N SER A 102 -5.54 2.91 1.93
CA SER A 102 -4.52 2.73 2.96
C SER A 102 -4.81 3.50 4.26
N ASP A 103 -4.34 2.95 5.38
CA ASP A 103 -4.33 3.58 6.70
C ASP A 103 -3.03 4.39 6.96
N VAL A 104 -2.04 4.28 6.06
CA VAL A 104 -0.73 4.94 6.16
C VAL A 104 -0.44 5.69 4.87
N TYR A 105 0.11 6.89 4.97
CA TYR A 105 0.53 7.62 3.78
C TYR A 105 1.89 7.07 3.32
N SER A 106 1.89 6.33 2.22
CA SER A 106 3.11 5.76 1.66
C SER A 106 3.55 6.47 0.39
N ARG A 107 4.86 6.52 0.15
CA ARG A 107 5.46 6.92 -1.12
C ARG A 107 6.63 6.02 -1.48
N MET A 108 6.88 5.88 -2.77
CA MET A 108 8.14 5.35 -3.28
C MET A 108 9.02 6.50 -3.81
N TYR A 109 10.31 6.44 -3.47
CA TYR A 109 11.37 7.32 -4.02
C TYR A 109 11.11 8.83 -3.92
N ALA A 110 10.32 9.27 -2.93
CA ALA A 110 10.15 10.70 -2.66
C ALA A 110 11.51 11.35 -2.35
N THR A 111 11.71 12.57 -2.83
CA THR A 111 12.99 13.27 -2.60
C THR A 111 13.17 13.60 -1.11
N PRO A 112 14.42 13.75 -0.61
CA PRO A 112 14.64 14.14 0.79
C PRO A 112 13.92 15.44 1.18
N ASP A 113 13.79 16.40 0.26
CA ASP A 113 13.04 17.63 0.49
C ASP A 113 11.54 17.39 0.60
N GLU A 114 10.96 16.54 -0.24
CA GLU A 114 9.55 16.14 -0.15
C GLU A 114 9.28 15.42 1.19
N VAL A 115 10.14 14.47 1.58
CA VAL A 115 10.04 13.77 2.87
C VAL A 115 10.12 14.75 4.04
N ARG A 116 11.03 15.73 3.97
CA ARG A 116 11.13 16.80 4.98
C ARG A 116 9.84 17.60 5.06
N LEU A 117 9.26 18.00 3.92
CA LEU A 117 8.02 18.76 3.88
C LEU A 117 6.85 17.97 4.48
N ILE A 118 6.72 16.68 4.15
CA ILE A 118 5.73 15.78 4.74
C ILE A 118 5.94 15.66 6.26
N GLY A 119 7.17 15.42 6.70
CA GLY A 119 7.52 15.29 8.12
C GLY A 119 7.32 16.57 8.94
N THR A 120 7.27 17.75 8.31
CA THR A 120 6.94 19.02 8.96
C THR A 120 5.52 19.51 8.64
N HIS A 121 4.68 18.69 8.02
CA HIS A 121 3.33 19.03 7.57
C HIS A 121 3.27 20.33 6.74
N SER A 122 4.30 20.57 5.92
CA SER A 122 4.48 21.77 5.08
C SER A 122 4.47 21.43 3.59
N GLU A 123 4.17 20.19 3.22
CA GLU A 123 3.96 19.76 1.84
C GLU A 123 2.74 20.47 1.22
N PRO A 124 2.64 20.56 -0.13
CA PRO A 124 1.48 21.18 -0.78
C PRO A 124 0.14 20.53 -0.38
N VAL A 125 -0.90 21.34 -0.26
CA VAL A 125 -2.27 20.88 -0.03
C VAL A 125 -2.84 20.34 -1.34
N GLU A 126 -3.47 19.18 -1.30
CA GLU A 126 -4.14 18.60 -2.47
C GLU A 126 -5.48 19.29 -2.76
N GLU A 127 -5.97 19.16 -4.00
CA GLU A 127 -7.18 19.86 -4.45
C GLU A 127 -8.43 19.41 -3.67
N ASP A 128 -8.55 18.12 -3.35
CA ASP A 128 -9.60 17.60 -2.49
C ASP A 128 -9.20 17.75 -1.01
N LEU A 129 -9.68 18.83 -0.40
CA LEU A 129 -9.37 19.16 0.99
C LEU A 129 -9.85 18.11 2.00
N ALA A 130 -10.90 17.34 1.68
CA ALA A 130 -11.38 16.29 2.58
C ALA A 130 -10.44 15.09 2.56
N GLN A 131 -9.98 14.67 1.37
CA GLN A 131 -9.01 13.59 1.25
C GLN A 131 -7.61 14.02 1.73
N ASP A 132 -7.21 15.27 1.50
CA ASP A 132 -5.96 15.82 2.02
C ASP A 132 -5.92 15.81 3.55
N ALA A 133 -7.03 16.14 4.21
CA ALA A 133 -7.12 16.09 5.66
C ALA A 133 -6.96 14.66 6.21
N ILE A 134 -7.51 13.66 5.53
CA ILE A 134 -7.34 12.24 5.87
C ILE A 134 -5.86 11.85 5.71
N ARG A 135 -5.28 12.09 4.53
CA ARG A 135 -3.86 11.80 4.24
C ARG A 135 -2.92 12.43 5.27
N ARG A 136 -3.11 13.72 5.58
CA ARG A 136 -2.24 14.46 6.53
C ARG A 136 -2.34 13.97 7.97
N ALA A 137 -3.41 13.25 8.32
CA ALA A 137 -3.57 12.64 9.63
C ALA A 137 -2.89 11.26 9.74
N GLN A 138 -2.48 10.66 8.62
CA GLN A 138 -1.83 9.36 8.58
C GLN A 138 -0.33 9.46 8.90
N PRO A 139 0.28 8.42 9.48
CA PRO A 139 1.74 8.32 9.53
C PRO A 139 2.32 8.16 8.12
N PHE A 140 3.55 8.60 7.91
CA PHE A 140 4.24 8.53 6.63
C PHE A 140 5.29 7.40 6.60
N VAL A 141 5.37 6.66 5.49
CA VAL A 141 6.41 5.65 5.24
C VAL A 141 6.93 5.75 3.80
N LEU A 142 8.23 5.49 3.62
CA LEU A 142 8.79 5.20 2.30
C LEU A 142 8.80 3.69 2.11
N CYS A 143 7.86 3.14 1.32
CA CYS A 143 7.88 1.71 1.02
C CYS A 143 9.10 1.32 0.19
N GLU A 144 9.58 2.25 -0.65
CA GLU A 144 10.83 2.13 -1.39
C GLU A 144 11.57 3.47 -1.37
N TYR A 145 12.90 3.42 -1.24
CA TYR A 145 13.78 4.59 -1.29
C TYR A 145 15.22 4.17 -1.56
N ALA A 146 16.09 5.13 -1.89
CA ALA A 146 17.53 4.91 -2.02
C ALA A 146 17.88 3.68 -2.90
N HIS A 147 17.36 3.66 -4.13
CA HIS A 147 17.53 2.55 -5.08
C HIS A 147 19.00 2.15 -5.26
N ALA A 148 19.33 0.90 -4.92
CA ALA A 148 20.70 0.47 -4.70
C ALA A 148 21.41 -0.11 -5.96
N MET A 149 21.17 0.49 -7.13
CA MET A 149 21.69 -0.04 -8.39
C MET A 149 23.06 0.53 -8.73
N GLY A 150 24.05 -0.36 -8.85
CA GLY A 150 25.39 0.00 -9.31
C GLY A 150 26.19 0.70 -8.21
N THR A 151 26.80 1.84 -8.54
CA THR A 151 27.61 2.57 -7.57
C THR A 151 26.75 3.52 -6.75
N GLY A 152 26.15 3.00 -5.66
CA GLY A 152 25.72 3.80 -4.51
C GLY A 152 24.44 4.62 -4.68
N PRO A 153 23.48 4.56 -3.74
CA PRO A 153 23.42 3.63 -2.61
C PRO A 153 23.50 2.15 -3.04
#